data_AF-A0A7L2S9L9-F1
#
_entry.id   AF-A0A7L2S9L9-F1
#
_cell.length_a   1.000
_cell.length_b   1.000
_cell.length_c   1.000
_cell.angle_alpha   90.00
_cell.angle_beta   90.00
_cell.angle_gamma   90.00
#
_symmetry.space_group_name_H-M   'P 1'
#
loop_
_entity.id
_entity.type
_entity.pdbx_description
1 polymer ?
#
loop_
_entity_poly.entity_id
_entity_poly.type
_entity_poly.pdbx_seq_one_letter_code
_entity_poly.pdbx_strand_id
1 'polypeptide(L)'
;MDWDQFDLNPKTIAALKKADIKSVKEILNLSGADLQRLMKLSSADIQCLLKTVSRTLRRNSVLTALQLYQDKDHLTSQHQKLSLGCSVLDNLLKGGIPLVGITELAGESSAGKTQISLQLCLCVQYPYKYGGLESGAVYICTEDAFPSKRLQQLIDQQHKLRADVPAEVIQKIRFGNSIFVERAADL
;
A
#
# COMPACT_ATOMS: atom_id res chain seq x y z
N MET A 1 -5.43 21.38 6.26
CA MET A 1 -3.97 21.61 6.30
C MET A 1 -3.73 23.09 6.27
N ASP A 2 -2.81 23.60 7.08
CA ASP A 2 -2.52 25.03 7.11
C ASP A 2 -1.50 25.38 6.01
N TRP A 3 -2.01 25.87 4.87
CA TRP A 3 -1.19 26.22 3.71
C TRP A 3 -0.34 27.46 3.93
N ASP A 4 -0.64 28.26 4.94
CA ASP A 4 0.09 29.48 5.27
C ASP A 4 1.47 29.19 5.88
N GLN A 5 1.75 27.92 6.22
CA GLN A 5 3.06 27.43 6.66
C GLN A 5 4.02 27.14 5.51
N PHE A 6 3.53 27.12 4.27
CA PHE A 6 4.34 26.87 3.08
C PHE A 6 4.75 28.20 2.45
N ASP A 7 5.99 28.28 1.97
CA ASP A 7 6.52 29.44 1.24
C ASP A 7 5.89 29.53 -0.18
N LEU A 8 4.62 29.92 -0.22
CA LEU A 8 3.79 30.00 -1.41
C LEU A 8 3.27 31.43 -1.60
N ASN A 9 3.08 31.82 -2.86
CA ASN A 9 2.46 33.09 -3.18
C ASN A 9 1.01 33.14 -2.65
N PRO A 10 0.55 34.25 -2.04
CA PRO A 10 -0.85 34.43 -1.59
C PRO A 10 -1.89 34.07 -2.66
N LYS A 11 -1.61 34.34 -3.94
CA LYS A 11 -2.49 33.95 -5.06
C LYS A 11 -2.67 32.43 -5.15
N THR A 12 -1.58 31.67 -4.99
CA THR A 12 -1.58 30.21 -5.01
C THR A 12 -2.30 29.64 -3.79
N ILE A 13 -2.08 30.23 -2.61
CA ILE A 13 -2.77 29.83 -1.37
C ILE A 13 -4.29 30.04 -1.50
N ALA A 14 -4.71 31.19 -2.03
CA ALA A 14 -6.13 31.46 -2.29
C ALA A 14 -6.73 30.47 -3.30
N ALA A 15 -5.98 30.09 -4.34
CA ALA A 15 -6.40 29.09 -5.32
C ALA A 15 -6.52 27.68 -4.70
N LEU A 16 -5.60 27.28 -3.82
CA LEU A 16 -5.68 26.00 -3.07
C LEU A 16 -6.92 25.95 -2.18
N LYS A 17 -7.17 27.03 -1.42
CA LYS A 17 -8.35 27.15 -0.56
C LYS A 17 -9.65 27.14 -1.38
N LYS A 18 -9.66 27.77 -2.55
CA LYS A 18 -10.81 27.80 -3.47
C LYS A 18 -11.07 26.44 -4.15
N ALA A 19 -10.02 25.69 -4.47
CA ALA A 19 -10.11 24.37 -5.07
C ALA A 19 -10.44 23.25 -4.06
N ASP A 20 -10.66 23.59 -2.79
CA ASP A 20 -10.90 22.67 -1.67
C ASP A 20 -9.81 21.59 -1.52
N ILE A 21 -8.56 21.93 -1.86
CA ILE A 21 -7.43 21.00 -1.71
C ILE A 21 -7.00 20.98 -0.25
N LYS A 22 -7.18 19.84 0.40
CA LYS A 22 -7.01 19.68 1.86
C LYS A 22 -5.69 19.07 2.25
N SER A 23 -5.00 18.43 1.32
CA SER A 23 -3.75 17.71 1.59
C SER A 23 -2.72 17.86 0.48
N VAL A 24 -1.44 17.74 0.85
CA VAL A 24 -0.34 17.67 -0.10
C VAL A 24 -0.46 16.43 -1.01
N LYS A 25 -1.03 15.33 -0.51
CA LYS A 25 -1.25 14.11 -1.28
C LYS A 25 -2.18 14.36 -2.48
N GLU A 26 -3.23 15.16 -2.31
CA GLU A 26 -4.12 15.55 -3.41
C GLU A 26 -3.38 16.32 -4.51
N ILE A 27 -2.44 17.20 -4.13
CA ILE A 27 -1.61 17.93 -5.10
C ILE A 27 -0.73 16.96 -5.89
N LEU A 28 -0.07 16.03 -5.20
CA LEU A 28 0.85 15.08 -5.83
C LEU A 28 0.16 13.99 -6.67
N ASN A 29 -1.12 13.72 -6.41
CA ASN A 29 -1.91 12.76 -7.17
C ASN A 29 -2.48 13.33 -8.48
N LEU A 30 -2.40 14.66 -8.68
CA LEU A 30 -2.89 15.32 -9.88
C LEU A 30 -1.73 15.63 -10.82
N SER A 31 -1.98 15.52 -12.13
CA SER A 31 -1.02 15.99 -13.12
C SER A 31 -0.89 17.52 -13.07
N GLY A 32 0.25 18.04 -13.53
CA GLY A 32 0.44 19.49 -13.62
C GLY A 32 -0.61 20.18 -14.50
N ALA A 33 -1.14 19.49 -15.52
CA ALA A 33 -2.21 20.01 -16.37
C ALA A 33 -3.56 20.06 -15.64
N ASP A 34 -3.87 19.04 -14.83
CA ASP A 34 -5.12 19.01 -14.07
C ASP A 34 -5.12 20.05 -12.95
N LEU A 35 -3.97 20.25 -12.30
CA LEU A 35 -3.80 21.34 -11.34
C LEU A 35 -3.98 22.71 -11.99
N GLN A 36 -3.47 22.93 -13.20
CA GLN A 36 -3.69 24.19 -13.94
C GLN A 36 -5.18 24.41 -14.21
N ARG A 37 -5.90 23.39 -14.68
CA ARG A 37 -7.34 23.48 -14.95
C ARG A 37 -8.15 23.73 -13.67
N LEU A 38 -7.85 22.99 -12.61
CA LEU A 38 -8.56 23.04 -11.34
C LEU A 38 -8.36 24.38 -10.62
N MET A 39 -7.10 24.83 -10.55
CA MET A 39 -6.74 26.04 -9.80
C MET A 39 -6.78 27.32 -10.65
N LYS A 40 -6.92 27.18 -11.98
CA LYS A 40 -6.88 28.29 -12.96
C LYS A 40 -5.60 29.14 -12.82
N LEU A 41 -4.47 28.47 -12.64
CA LEU A 41 -3.15 29.08 -12.49
C LEU A 41 -2.29 28.83 -13.73
N SER A 42 -1.25 29.64 -13.89
CA SER A 42 -0.27 29.44 -14.98
C SER A 42 0.57 28.17 -14.74
N SER A 43 1.14 27.62 -15.81
CA SER A 43 2.09 26.52 -15.71
C SER A 43 3.27 26.85 -14.78
N ALA A 44 3.75 28.09 -14.80
CA ALA A 44 4.84 28.54 -13.93
C ALA A 44 4.46 28.53 -12.44
N ASP A 45 3.23 28.97 -12.11
CA ASP A 45 2.73 28.96 -10.73
C ASP A 45 2.53 27.53 -10.21
N ILE A 46 2.04 26.62 -11.06
CA ILE A 46 1.88 25.20 -10.71
C ILE A 46 3.24 24.52 -10.54
N GLN A 47 4.22 24.81 -11.39
CA GLN A 47 5.59 24.31 -11.19
C GLN A 47 6.19 24.82 -9.89
N CYS A 48 5.99 26.10 -9.56
CA CYS A 48 6.43 26.68 -8.30
C CYS A 48 5.77 25.99 -7.10
N LEU A 49 4.45 25.80 -7.15
CA LEU A 49 3.68 25.05 -6.14
C LEU A 49 4.25 23.65 -5.93
N LEU A 50 4.37 22.85 -7.00
CA LEU A 50 4.89 21.49 -6.92
C LEU A 50 6.31 21.45 -6.35
N LYS A 51 7.16 22.41 -6.74
CA LYS A 51 8.54 22.52 -6.24
C LYS A 51 8.58 22.86 -4.75
N THR A 52 7.79 23.83 -4.30
CA THR A 52 7.71 24.22 -2.88
C THR A 52 7.17 23.05 -2.05
N VAL A 53 6.03 22.48 -2.46
CA VAL A 53 5.42 21.34 -1.77
C VAL A 53 6.38 20.14 -1.70
N SER A 54 7.07 19.83 -2.79
CA SER A 54 8.09 18.76 -2.82
C SER A 54 9.25 19.03 -1.88
N ARG A 55 9.70 20.28 -1.75
CA ARG A 55 10.78 20.67 -0.82
C ARG A 55 10.35 20.54 0.63
N THR A 56 9.14 20.96 0.96
CA THR A 56 8.61 20.86 2.34
C THR A 56 8.35 19.41 2.75
N LEU A 57 7.93 18.55 1.81
CA LEU A 57 7.75 17.12 2.05
C LEU A 57 9.06 16.34 2.16
N ARG A 58 10.13 16.78 1.49
CA ARG A 58 11.44 16.17 1.65
C ARG A 58 11.92 16.46 3.07
N ARG A 59 11.57 15.58 4.00
CA ARG A 59 12.21 15.49 5.31
C ARG A 59 13.70 15.18 5.21
N ASN A 60 14.20 14.78 4.03
CA ASN A 60 15.56 14.33 3.84
C ASN A 60 16.29 15.14 2.76
N SER A 61 17.33 15.83 3.21
CA SER A 61 18.51 16.18 2.41
C SER A 61 19.11 14.93 1.76
N VAL A 62 20.00 15.10 0.78
CA VAL A 62 20.80 13.96 0.28
C VAL A 62 21.48 13.27 1.47
N LEU A 63 21.17 11.99 1.69
CA LEU A 63 21.76 11.17 2.74
C LEU A 63 22.87 10.31 2.13
N THR A 64 23.97 10.18 2.84
CA THR A 64 25.01 9.22 2.51
C THR A 64 24.53 7.79 2.79
N ALA A 65 25.09 6.81 2.10
CA ALA A 65 24.78 5.39 2.36
C ALA A 65 25.04 5.01 3.84
N LEU A 66 26.05 5.61 4.49
CA LEU A 66 26.35 5.37 5.90
C LEU A 66 25.24 5.90 6.83
N GLN A 67 24.69 7.08 6.55
CA GLN A 67 23.58 7.63 7.33
C GLN A 67 22.32 6.77 7.20
N LEU A 68 22.02 6.26 6.01
CA LEU A 68 20.90 5.34 5.80
C LEU A 68 21.08 4.02 6.56
N TYR A 69 22.30 3.51 6.64
CA TYR A 69 22.62 2.30 7.39
C TYR A 69 22.53 2.50 8.91
N GLN A 70 22.91 3.69 9.40
CA GLN A 70 22.89 4.03 10.82
C GLN A 70 21.48 4.44 11.33
N ASP A 71 20.60 4.88 10.43
CA ASP A 71 19.21 5.22 10.74
C ASP A 71 18.37 3.95 10.99
N LYS A 72 18.48 3.45 12.23
CA LYS A 72 17.78 2.25 12.69
C LYS A 72 16.25 2.42 12.67
N ASP A 73 15.75 3.62 12.91
CA ASP A 73 14.31 3.89 12.95
C ASP A 73 13.69 3.83 11.55
N HIS A 74 14.37 4.37 10.54
CA HIS A 74 13.93 4.28 9.15
C HIS A 74 13.99 2.83 8.62
N LEU A 75 14.97 2.05 9.07
CA LEU A 75 15.11 0.64 8.72
C LEU A 75 14.00 -0.21 9.36
N THR A 76 13.63 0.01 10.63
CA THR A 76 12.59 -0.81 11.30
C THR A 76 11.23 -0.74 10.61
N SER A 77 10.85 0.43 10.09
CA SER A 77 9.61 0.63 9.33
C SER A 77 9.67 -0.04 7.94
N GLN A 78 10.84 -0.02 7.29
CA GLN A 78 11.06 -0.67 5.98
C GLN A 78 11.16 -2.20 6.07
N HIS A 79 11.50 -2.75 7.23
CA HIS A 79 11.66 -4.19 7.44
C HIS A 79 10.38 -4.91 7.87
N GLN A 80 9.25 -4.21 8.01
CA GLN A 80 7.97 -4.88 8.21
C GLN A 80 7.66 -5.77 6.99
N LYS A 81 7.20 -6.98 7.28
CA LYS A 81 6.91 -8.00 6.28
C LYS A 81 5.58 -8.67 6.57
N LEU A 82 4.88 -9.02 5.49
CA LEU A 82 3.69 -9.85 5.53
C LEU A 82 4.08 -11.31 5.29
N SER A 83 3.75 -12.19 6.24
CA SER A 83 3.97 -13.63 6.10
C SER A 83 3.09 -14.21 4.99
N LEU A 84 3.62 -15.19 4.25
CA LEU A 84 2.86 -15.98 3.27
C LEU A 84 2.06 -17.11 3.93
N GLY A 85 2.13 -17.27 5.26
CA GLY A 85 1.50 -18.37 5.99
C GLY A 85 2.18 -19.72 5.72
N CYS A 86 3.41 -19.70 5.21
CA CYS A 86 4.20 -20.89 4.89
C CYS A 86 5.63 -20.66 5.36
N SER A 87 6.06 -21.43 6.36
CA SER A 87 7.39 -21.28 6.98
C SER A 87 8.54 -21.42 5.98
N VAL A 88 8.40 -22.31 4.98
CA VAL A 88 9.41 -22.50 3.93
C VAL A 88 9.57 -21.24 3.08
N LEU A 89 8.47 -20.64 2.64
CA LEU A 89 8.49 -19.42 1.82
C LEU A 89 8.90 -18.20 2.64
N ASP A 90 8.43 -18.09 3.88
CA ASP A 90 8.83 -17.01 4.77
C ASP A 90 10.33 -17.07 5.06
N ASN A 91 10.89 -18.26 5.31
CA ASN A 91 12.33 -18.42 5.50
C ASN A 91 13.10 -18.03 4.23
N LEU A 92 12.64 -18.45 3.05
CA LEU A 92 13.22 -18.06 1.76
C LEU A 92 13.24 -16.53 1.57
N LEU A 93 12.16 -15.86 1.98
CA LEU A 93 11.99 -14.40 1.87
C LEU A 93 12.48 -13.63 3.12
N LYS A 94 13.15 -14.32 4.05
CA LYS A 94 13.66 -13.77 5.31
C LYS A 94 12.56 -13.08 6.15
N GLY A 95 11.40 -13.71 6.28
CA GLY A 95 10.25 -13.26 7.08
C GLY A 95 9.02 -12.84 6.28
N GLY A 96 8.99 -13.03 4.97
CA GLY A 96 7.82 -12.74 4.11
C GLY A 96 8.00 -11.55 3.16
N ILE A 97 6.88 -11.03 2.65
CA ILE A 97 6.84 -9.96 1.64
C ILE A 97 7.05 -8.58 2.28
N PRO A 98 8.03 -7.77 1.83
CA PRO A 98 8.22 -6.41 2.34
C PRO A 98 6.98 -5.51 2.14
N LEU A 99 6.63 -4.71 3.15
CA LEU A 99 5.51 -3.76 3.05
C LEU A 99 5.83 -2.52 2.20
N VAL A 100 7.12 -2.21 2.05
CA VAL A 100 7.59 -1.06 1.26
C VAL A 100 8.10 -1.55 -0.08
N GLY A 101 7.49 -1.05 -1.16
CA GLY A 101 7.85 -1.39 -2.54
C GLY A 101 6.79 -2.24 -3.23
N ILE A 102 7.15 -2.77 -4.39
CA ILE A 102 6.30 -3.64 -5.21
C ILE A 102 6.99 -5.01 -5.29
N THR A 103 6.24 -6.07 -4.99
CA THR A 103 6.69 -7.45 -5.14
C THR A 103 5.98 -8.08 -6.33
N GLU A 104 6.75 -8.54 -7.31
CA GLU A 104 6.23 -9.21 -8.50
C GLU A 104 6.30 -10.73 -8.33
N LEU A 105 5.19 -11.42 -8.57
CA LEU A 105 5.11 -12.89 -8.62
C LEU A 105 4.94 -13.34 -10.08
N ALA A 106 6.03 -13.73 -10.71
CA ALA A 106 6.06 -14.16 -12.11
C ALA A 106 6.25 -15.69 -12.24
N GLY A 107 5.74 -16.26 -13.33
CA GLY A 107 5.85 -17.69 -13.62
C GLY A 107 4.80 -18.17 -14.62
N GLU A 108 4.92 -19.41 -15.09
CA GLU A 108 4.00 -20.01 -16.06
C GLU A 108 2.57 -20.16 -15.52
N SER A 109 1.61 -20.43 -16.40
CA SER A 109 0.25 -20.79 -15.98
C SER A 109 0.30 -22.00 -15.04
N SER A 110 -0.61 -22.04 -14.07
CA SER A 110 -0.66 -23.09 -13.04
C SER A 110 0.56 -23.17 -12.09
N ALA A 111 1.50 -22.23 -12.12
CA ALA A 111 2.62 -22.15 -11.17
C ALA A 111 2.22 -21.74 -9.73
N GLY A 112 0.92 -21.55 -9.45
CA GLY A 112 0.41 -21.21 -8.11
C GLY A 112 0.30 -19.72 -7.79
N LYS A 113 0.58 -18.81 -8.74
CA LYS A 113 0.50 -17.34 -8.54
C LYS A 113 -0.82 -16.90 -7.89
N THR A 114 -1.95 -17.30 -8.47
CA THR A 114 -3.29 -16.99 -7.94
C THR A 114 -3.52 -17.56 -6.55
N GLN A 115 -2.97 -18.74 -6.24
CA GLN A 115 -3.09 -19.33 -4.90
C GLN A 115 -2.35 -18.49 -3.85
N ILE A 116 -1.15 -18.04 -4.18
CA ILE A 116 -0.36 -17.15 -3.32
C ILE A 116 -1.11 -15.83 -3.11
N SER A 117 -1.65 -15.22 -4.19
CA SER A 117 -2.41 -13.98 -4.07
C SER A 117 -3.63 -14.12 -3.14
N LEU A 118 -4.41 -15.20 -3.26
CA LEU A 118 -5.53 -15.47 -2.34
C LEU A 118 -5.07 -15.69 -0.90
N GLN A 119 -3.98 -16.43 -0.72
CA GLN A 119 -3.41 -16.67 0.61
C GLN A 119 -2.94 -15.37 1.25
N LEU A 120 -2.33 -14.46 0.50
CA LEU A 120 -1.93 -13.13 0.99
C LEU A 120 -3.14 -12.29 1.44
N CYS A 121 -4.25 -12.35 0.71
CA CYS A 121 -5.49 -11.70 1.13
C CYS A 121 -6.02 -12.22 2.48
N LEU A 122 -5.74 -13.48 2.83
CA LEU A 122 -6.07 -14.04 4.15
C LEU A 122 -4.99 -13.70 5.19
N CYS A 123 -3.71 -13.82 4.84
CA CYS A 123 -2.59 -13.55 5.75
C CYS A 123 -2.61 -12.14 6.32
N VAL A 124 -2.97 -11.13 5.52
CA VAL A 124 -2.99 -9.73 5.98
C VAL A 124 -4.00 -9.49 7.12
N GLN A 125 -5.03 -10.32 7.22
CA GLN A 125 -6.08 -10.22 8.25
C GLN A 125 -5.65 -10.79 9.61
N TYR A 126 -4.53 -11.51 9.69
CA TYR A 126 -4.02 -12.02 10.96
C TYR A 126 -3.42 -10.91 11.83
N PRO A 127 -3.34 -11.11 13.16
CA PRO A 127 -2.59 -10.25 14.05
C PRO A 127 -1.11 -10.11 13.67
N TYR A 128 -0.50 -8.96 13.99
CA TYR A 128 0.94 -8.73 13.81
C TYR A 128 1.81 -9.82 14.44
N LYS A 129 1.40 -10.32 15.62
CA LYS A 129 2.08 -11.43 16.32
C LYS A 129 2.18 -12.71 15.47
N TYR A 130 1.26 -12.90 14.52
CA TYR A 130 1.19 -14.07 13.64
C TYR A 130 1.53 -13.71 12.18
N GLY A 131 2.28 -12.64 11.97
CA GLY A 131 2.80 -12.25 10.65
C GLY A 131 1.77 -11.61 9.72
N GLY A 132 0.58 -11.23 10.22
CA GLY A 132 -0.39 -10.41 9.49
C GLY A 132 -0.26 -8.92 9.83
N LEU A 133 -1.24 -8.12 9.40
CA LEU A 133 -1.26 -6.66 9.59
C LEU A 133 -2.57 -6.14 10.19
N GLU A 134 -3.45 -7.03 10.67
CA GLU A 134 -4.79 -6.68 11.18
C GLU A 134 -5.60 -5.80 10.20
N SER A 135 -5.44 -6.07 8.90
CA SER A 135 -5.94 -5.19 7.82
C SER A 135 -6.62 -5.98 6.71
N GLY A 136 -7.15 -5.25 5.71
CA GLY A 136 -7.80 -5.81 4.53
C GLY A 136 -6.89 -5.88 3.31
N ALA A 137 -7.42 -6.48 2.24
CA ALA A 137 -6.80 -6.55 0.92
C ALA A 137 -7.73 -6.02 -0.16
N VAL A 138 -7.14 -5.45 -1.20
CA VAL A 138 -7.82 -5.16 -2.47
C VAL A 138 -7.29 -6.13 -3.51
N TYR A 139 -8.18 -6.85 -4.19
CA TYR A 139 -7.86 -7.79 -5.25
C TYR A 139 -8.42 -7.29 -6.57
N ILE A 140 -7.55 -7.02 -7.53
CA ILE A 140 -7.92 -6.54 -8.86
C ILE A 140 -7.80 -7.70 -9.85
N CYS A 141 -8.91 -8.06 -10.49
CA CYS A 141 -8.98 -9.09 -11.52
C CYS A 141 -8.90 -8.48 -12.92
N THR A 142 -7.93 -8.93 -13.72
CA THR A 142 -7.75 -8.51 -15.12
C THR A 142 -8.16 -9.58 -16.14
N GLU A 143 -7.99 -10.86 -15.82
CA GLU A 143 -8.26 -11.98 -16.75
C GLU A 143 -9.62 -12.63 -16.44
N ASP A 144 -9.70 -13.34 -15.32
CA ASP A 144 -10.87 -14.13 -14.93
C ASP A 144 -11.67 -13.49 -13.78
N ALA A 145 -12.87 -14.03 -13.54
CA ALA A 145 -13.64 -13.71 -12.35
C ALA A 145 -12.86 -14.08 -11.07
N PHE A 146 -13.08 -13.30 -10.01
CA PHE A 146 -12.46 -13.59 -8.72
C PHE A 146 -12.79 -15.01 -8.24
N PRO A 147 -11.79 -15.82 -7.85
CA PRO A 147 -11.98 -17.24 -7.51
C PRO A 147 -12.56 -17.41 -6.09
N SER A 148 -13.78 -16.91 -5.88
CA SER A 148 -14.47 -16.85 -4.58
C SER A 148 -14.67 -18.23 -3.96
N LYS A 149 -15.05 -19.24 -4.74
CA LYS A 149 -15.20 -20.63 -4.26
C LYS A 149 -13.87 -21.16 -3.70
N ARG A 150 -12.76 -20.84 -4.37
CA ARG A 150 -11.43 -21.26 -3.92
C ARG A 150 -11.00 -20.51 -2.66
N LEU A 151 -11.31 -19.23 -2.56
CA LEU A 151 -11.09 -18.46 -1.33
C LEU A 151 -11.83 -19.10 -0.14
N GLN A 152 -13.11 -19.46 -0.29
CA GLN A 152 -13.87 -20.10 0.79
C GLN A 152 -13.22 -21.42 1.24
N GLN A 153 -12.77 -22.26 0.30
CA GLN A 153 -12.02 -23.47 0.63
C GLN A 153 -10.74 -23.19 1.42
N LEU A 154 -10.01 -22.10 1.10
CA LEU A 154 -8.84 -21.69 1.86
C LEU A 154 -9.21 -21.20 3.26
N ILE A 155 -10.32 -20.47 3.40
CA ILE A 155 -10.85 -20.00 4.69
C ILE A 155 -11.18 -21.19 5.59
N ASP A 156 -11.92 -22.18 5.08
CA ASP A 156 -12.31 -23.38 5.83
C ASP A 156 -11.09 -24.17 6.32
N GLN A 157 -9.97 -24.08 5.60
CA GLN A 157 -8.73 -24.79 5.92
C GLN A 157 -7.76 -24.00 6.81
N GLN A 158 -8.06 -22.75 7.20
CA GLN A 158 -7.10 -21.93 7.97
C GLN A 158 -6.64 -22.60 9.26
N HIS A 159 -7.53 -23.31 9.97
CA HIS A 159 -7.16 -24.06 11.19
C HIS A 159 -6.12 -25.16 10.96
N LYS A 160 -6.01 -25.69 9.74
CA LYS A 160 -4.99 -26.69 9.35
C LYS A 160 -3.74 -26.02 8.78
N LEU A 161 -3.93 -25.01 7.93
CA LEU A 161 -2.84 -24.33 7.22
C LEU A 161 -2.01 -23.44 8.15
N ARG A 162 -2.64 -22.87 9.19
CA ARG A 162 -2.02 -22.00 10.19
C ARG A 162 -2.02 -22.65 11.57
N ALA A 163 -1.46 -23.85 11.65
CA ALA A 163 -1.30 -24.57 12.92
C ALA A 163 -0.41 -23.84 13.94
N ASP A 164 0.36 -22.84 13.48
CA ASP A 164 1.13 -21.91 14.31
C ASP A 164 0.26 -20.88 15.06
N VAL A 165 -1.02 -20.73 14.69
CA VAL A 165 -1.95 -19.76 15.26
C VAL A 165 -3.01 -20.47 16.11
N PRO A 166 -3.27 -20.02 17.35
CA PRO A 166 -4.32 -20.60 18.19
C PRO A 166 -5.69 -20.52 17.54
N ALA A 167 -6.49 -21.59 17.71
CA ALA A 167 -7.82 -21.68 17.10
C ALA A 167 -8.76 -20.54 17.51
N GLU A 168 -8.65 -20.02 18.75
CA GLU A 168 -9.52 -18.92 19.19
C GLU A 168 -9.21 -17.61 18.45
N VAL A 169 -7.97 -17.42 17.99
CA VAL A 169 -7.58 -16.26 17.20
C VAL A 169 -8.18 -16.38 15.80
N ILE A 170 -8.03 -17.56 15.17
CA ILE A 170 -8.59 -17.84 13.83
C ILE A 170 -10.11 -17.64 13.82
N GLN A 171 -10.81 -18.14 14.83
CA GLN A 171 -12.28 -18.02 14.94
C GLN A 171 -12.77 -16.58 15.13
N LYS A 172 -11.95 -15.69 15.69
CA LYS A 172 -12.29 -14.26 15.84
C LYS A 172 -12.15 -13.50 14.51
N ILE A 173 -11.33 -13.98 13.59
CA ILE A 173 -11.11 -13.33 12.30
C ILE A 173 -12.27 -13.67 11.37
N ARG A 174 -12.94 -12.63 10.87
CA ARG A 174 -13.99 -12.78 9.85
C ARG A 174 -13.37 -12.74 8.46
N PHE A 175 -12.69 -13.82 8.10
CA PHE A 175 -11.99 -13.89 6.81
C PHE A 175 -12.92 -13.56 5.65
N GLY A 176 -12.46 -12.68 4.76
CA GLY A 176 -13.18 -12.30 3.54
C GLY A 176 -13.97 -10.99 3.67
N ASN A 177 -14.36 -10.58 4.88
CA ASN A 177 -15.09 -9.31 5.08
C ASN A 177 -14.27 -8.08 4.72
N SER A 178 -12.94 -8.20 4.72
CA SER A 178 -12.01 -7.13 4.38
C SER A 178 -11.24 -7.44 3.10
N ILE A 179 -11.81 -8.22 2.18
CA ILE A 179 -11.28 -8.43 0.83
C ILE A 179 -12.19 -7.72 -0.16
N PHE A 180 -11.71 -6.61 -0.71
CA PHE A 180 -12.42 -5.83 -1.73
C PHE A 180 -11.99 -6.31 -3.11
N VAL A 181 -12.95 -6.60 -3.98
CA VAL A 181 -12.67 -7.15 -5.31
C VAL A 181 -13.10 -6.15 -6.37
N GLU A 182 -12.19 -5.82 -7.27
CA GLU A 182 -12.45 -4.99 -8.44
C GLU A 182 -12.14 -5.76 -9.71
N ARG A 183 -12.94 -5.56 -10.76
CA ARG A 183 -12.69 -6.15 -12.08
C ARG A 183 -12.30 -5.03 -13.03
N ALA A 184 -11.09 -5.12 -13.57
CA ALA A 184 -10.55 -4.12 -14.49
C ALA A 184 -10.97 -4.36 -15.96
N ALA A 185 -11.69 -5.44 -16.24
CA ALA A 185 -12.02 -5.88 -17.61
C ALA A 185 -13.13 -5.07 -18.33
N ASP A 186 -13.63 -3.97 -17.72
CA ASP A 186 -14.68 -3.13 -18.29
C ASP A 186 -14.23 -1.66 -18.52
N LEU A 187 -12.93 -1.41 -18.74
CA LEU A 187 -12.38 -0.11 -19.18
C LEU A 187 -11.89 -0.14 -20.63
#